data_AF-A0A9E1XJ14-F1
#
_entry.id   AF-A0A9E1XJ14-F1
#
_cell.length_a   1.000
_cell.length_b   1.000
_cell.length_c   1.000
_cell.angle_alpha   90.00
_cell.angle_beta   90.00
_cell.angle_gamma   90.00
#
_symmetry.space_group_name_H-M   'P 1'
#
loop_
_entity.id
_entity.type
_entity.pdbx_description
1 polymer ?
#
loop_
_entity_poly.entity_id
_entity_poly.type
_entity_poly.pdbx_seq_one_letter_code
_entity_poly.pdbx_strand_id
1 'polypeptide(L)'
;ETMKENVVRELLEETNYKIEVLEKIDNIHITEREYPGTKLQIVLIPFVCKVIEKNGDFNDAEIMEMKWIEPDEYINFDYIGENKKIFDEIMPEIKRIMKENNL
;
A
#
# COMPACT_ATOMS: atom_id res chain seq x y z
N GLU A 1 -1.99 13.92 -13.58
CA GLU A 1 -1.25 13.13 -12.59
C GLU A 1 -0.97 11.75 -13.17
N THR A 2 0.27 11.26 -13.07
CA THR A 2 0.62 9.86 -13.35
C THR A 2 0.33 9.01 -12.12
N MET A 3 0.23 7.69 -12.27
CA MET A 3 -0.01 6.81 -11.11
C MET A 3 1.07 6.93 -10.03
N LYS A 4 2.33 7.15 -10.44
CA LYS A 4 3.44 7.36 -9.51
C LYS A 4 3.30 8.70 -8.77
N GLU A 5 2.91 9.76 -9.48
CA GLU A 5 2.65 11.08 -8.87
C GLU A 5 1.50 10.98 -7.85
N ASN A 6 0.44 10.23 -8.16
CA ASN A 6 -0.68 10.02 -7.25
C ASN A 6 -0.25 9.34 -5.95
N VAL A 7 0.52 8.26 -6.04
CA VAL A 7 1.01 7.54 -4.84
C VAL A 7 1.90 8.44 -3.98
N VAL A 8 2.78 9.24 -4.60
CA VAL A 8 3.64 10.18 -3.86
C VAL A 8 2.81 11.27 -3.18
N ARG A 9 1.79 11.80 -3.87
CA ARG A 9 0.90 12.83 -3.32
C ARG A 9 0.07 12.29 -2.16
N GLU A 10 -0.60 11.15 -2.33
CA GLU A 10 -1.48 10.59 -1.30
C GLU A 10 -0.71 10.19 -0.04
N LEU A 11 0.44 9.53 -0.15
CA LEU A 11 1.22 9.22 1.06
C LEU A 11 1.74 10.47 1.77
N LEU A 12 2.02 11.56 1.04
CA LEU A 12 2.36 12.82 1.68
C LEU A 12 1.16 13.44 2.41
N GLU A 13 -0.03 13.42 1.80
CA GLU A 13 -1.25 13.97 2.39
C GLU A 13 -1.75 13.17 3.60
N GLU A 14 -1.69 11.83 3.50
CA GLU A 14 -2.22 10.92 4.53
C GLU A 14 -1.25 10.69 5.68
N THR A 15 0.06 10.58 5.41
CA THR A 15 1.05 10.18 6.42
C THR A 15 2.14 11.21 6.67
N ASN A 16 2.17 12.31 5.91
CA ASN A 16 3.25 13.30 5.92
C ASN A 16 4.65 12.67 5.69
N TYR A 17 4.69 11.55 4.96
CA TYR A 17 5.95 10.92 4.58
C TYR A 17 6.33 11.33 3.17
N LYS A 18 7.61 11.67 2.98
CA LYS A 18 8.18 11.74 1.64
C LYS A 18 8.67 10.37 1.26
N ILE A 19 8.30 9.94 0.06
CA ILE A 19 8.62 8.62 -0.46
C ILE A 19 9.26 8.70 -1.84
N GLU A 20 10.03 7.67 -2.15
CA GLU A 20 10.53 7.36 -3.48
C GLU A 20 9.88 6.05 -3.94
N VAL A 21 9.26 6.04 -5.12
CA VAL A 21 8.70 4.83 -5.72
C VAL A 21 9.83 3.99 -6.30
N LEU A 22 10.07 2.81 -5.72
CA LEU A 22 11.10 1.88 -6.19
C LEU A 22 10.60 1.12 -7.43
N GLU A 23 9.46 0.45 -7.29
CA GLU A 23 8.97 -0.46 -8.31
C GLU A 23 7.44 -0.58 -8.25
N LYS A 24 6.83 -0.80 -9.41
CA LYS A 24 5.42 -1.18 -9.52
C LYS A 24 5.38 -2.71 -9.55
N ILE A 25 4.58 -3.32 -8.69
CA ILE A 25 4.39 -4.77 -8.67
C ILE A 25 3.49 -5.16 -9.85
N ASP A 26 3.89 -6.16 -10.64
CA ASP A 26 3.15 -6.66 -11.81
C ASP A 26 2.01 -7.61 -11.43
N ASN A 27 1.34 -7.33 -10.30
CA ASN A 27 0.16 -8.03 -9.82
C ASN A 27 -0.97 -7.03 -9.61
N ILE A 28 -1.92 -7.00 -10.56
CA ILE A 28 -3.09 -6.13 -10.50
C ILE A 28 -4.25 -6.93 -9.92
N HIS A 29 -4.80 -6.44 -8.81
CA HIS A 29 -5.98 -7.06 -8.20
C HIS A 29 -7.23 -6.32 -8.60
N ILE A 30 -8.18 -7.05 -9.16
CA ILE A 30 -9.50 -6.53 -9.53
C ILE A 30 -10.52 -7.16 -8.60
N THR A 31 -11.29 -6.33 -7.90
CA THR A 31 -12.39 -6.79 -7.05
C THR A 31 -13.68 -6.08 -7.41
N GLU A 32 -14.77 -6.83 -7.46
CA GLU A 32 -16.10 -6.29 -7.65
C GLU A 32 -16.78 -6.17 -6.29
N ARG A 33 -17.35 -5.00 -6.02
CA ARG A 33 -18.16 -4.77 -4.83
C ARG A 33 -19.55 -4.35 -5.24
N GLU A 34 -20.53 -5.04 -4.68
CA GLU A 34 -21.93 -4.71 -4.82
C GLU A 34 -22.43 -4.03 -3.53
N TYR A 35 -22.93 -2.82 -3.69
CA TYR A 35 -23.65 -2.09 -2.65
C TYR A 35 -25.11 -1.97 -3.09
N PRO A 36 -26.07 -1.78 -2.17
CA PRO A 36 -27.45 -1.52 -2.53
C PRO A 36 -27.55 -0.36 -3.53
N GLY A 37 -27.94 -0.65 -4.77
CA GLY A 37 -28.09 0.34 -5.85
C GLY A 37 -26.80 0.74 -6.58
N THR A 38 -25.64 0.13 -6.31
CA THR A 38 -24.39 0.43 -7.03
C THR A 38 -23.50 -0.80 -7.13
N LYS A 39 -22.95 -1.05 -8.32
CA LYS A 39 -21.88 -2.02 -8.52
C LYS A 39 -20.62 -1.27 -8.91
N LEU A 40 -19.51 -1.56 -8.27
CA LEU A 40 -18.24 -0.94 -8.58
C LEU A 40 -17.16 -2.01 -8.73
N GLN A 41 -16.26 -1.78 -9.67
CA GLN A 41 -15.06 -2.57 -9.86
C GLN A 41 -13.87 -1.73 -9.38
N ILE A 42 -13.13 -2.26 -8.41
CA ILE A 42 -11.94 -1.64 -7.85
C ILE A 42 -10.74 -2.34 -8.47
N VAL A 43 -9.82 -1.55 -9.03
CA VAL A 43 -8.54 -2.02 -9.55
C VAL A 43 -7.45 -1.50 -8.63
N LEU A 44 -6.74 -2.40 -7.96
CA LEU A 44 -5.62 -2.09 -7.08
C LEU A 44 -4.32 -2.36 -7.81
N ILE A 45 -3.46 -1.35 -7.87
CA ILE A 45 -2.17 -1.42 -8.56
C ILE A 45 -1.07 -1.11 -7.53
N PRO A 46 -0.37 -2.13 -7.01
CA PRO A 46 0.57 -1.97 -5.91
C PRO A 46 1.90 -1.37 -6.36
N PHE A 47 2.48 -0.55 -5.49
CA PHE A 47 3.81 0.01 -5.63
C PHE A 47 4.62 -0.23 -4.35
N VAL A 48 5.89 -0.60 -4.51
CA VAL A 48 6.84 -0.63 -3.39
C VAL A 48 7.54 0.72 -3.34
N CYS A 49 7.49 1.33 -2.16
CA CYS A 49 8.04 2.65 -1.92
C CYS A 49 9.07 2.61 -0.80
N LYS A 50 10.09 3.46 -0.90
CA LYS A 50 11.05 3.73 0.16
C LYS A 50 10.70 5.06 0.82
N VAL A 51 10.59 5.07 2.14
CA VAL A 51 10.46 6.34 2.87
C VAL A 51 11.80 7.04 2.93
N ILE A 52 11.85 8.30 2.48
CA ILE A 52 13.04 9.16 2.54
C ILE A 52 12.98 10.14 3.71
N GLU A 53 11.78 10.51 4.17
CA GLU A 53 11.58 11.43 5.30
C GLU A 53 10.32 11.04 6.09
N LYS A 54 10.46 10.89 7.42
CA LYS A 54 9.38 10.53 8.35
C LYS A 54 9.00 11.73 9.22
N ASN A 55 8.10 12.59 8.77
CA ASN A 55 7.67 13.74 9.57
C ASN A 55 6.55 13.41 10.57
N GLY A 56 5.81 12.31 10.36
CA GLY A 56 5.14 11.58 11.45
C GLY A 56 3.77 12.09 11.91
N ASP A 57 3.18 13.07 11.21
CA ASP A 57 1.82 13.55 11.49
C ASP A 57 0.86 13.03 10.43
N PHE A 58 0.12 11.95 10.72
CA PHE A 58 -0.87 11.40 9.78
C PHE A 58 -2.22 12.12 9.90
N ASN A 59 -2.98 12.09 8.82
CA ASN A 59 -4.31 12.69 8.76
C ASN A 59 -5.34 11.80 9.48
N ASP A 60 -5.71 12.18 10.70
CA ASP A 60 -6.67 11.46 11.55
C ASP A 60 -8.07 11.29 10.92
N ALA A 61 -8.40 12.04 9.86
CA ALA A 61 -9.65 11.88 9.12
C ALA A 61 -9.66 10.60 8.25
N GLU A 62 -8.49 10.08 7.89
CA GLU A 62 -8.33 8.96 6.96
C GLU A 62 -7.61 7.77 7.60
N ILE A 63 -6.65 8.03 8.50
CA ILE A 63 -5.85 7.02 9.20
C ILE A 63 -6.19 7.04 10.69
N MET A 64 -6.70 5.91 11.20
CA MET A 64 -6.95 5.74 12.64
C MET A 64 -5.68 5.40 13.43
N GLU A 65 -4.80 4.60 12.83
CA GLU A 65 -3.55 4.15 13.45
C GLU A 65 -2.55 3.77 12.35
N MET A 66 -1.27 4.03 12.59
CA MET A 66 -0.17 3.62 11.73
C MET A 66 0.93 2.96 12.55
N LYS A 67 1.40 1.81 12.07
CA LYS A 67 2.50 1.06 12.70
C LYS A 67 3.49 0.57 11.64
N TRP A 68 4.78 0.77 11.92
CA TRP A 68 5.85 0.09 11.20
C TRP A 68 5.97 -1.35 11.72
N ILE A 69 5.99 -2.31 10.80
CA ILE A 69 6.08 -3.74 11.09
C ILE A 69 7.20 -4.36 10.27
N GLU A 70 7.73 -5.48 10.76
CA GLU A 70 8.61 -6.31 9.95
C GLU A 70 7.81 -6.98 8.82
N PRO A 71 8.40 -7.24 7.64
CA PRO A 71 7.67 -7.80 6.51
C PRO A 71 6.95 -9.11 6.80
N ASP A 72 7.49 -9.94 7.71
CA ASP A 72 6.88 -11.22 8.09
C ASP A 72 5.77 -11.09 9.15
N GLU A 73 5.66 -9.95 9.83
CA GLU A 73 4.62 -9.74 10.84
C GLU A 73 3.24 -9.48 10.23
N TYR A 74 3.16 -9.19 8.93
CA TYR A 74 1.89 -8.91 8.24
C TYR A 74 0.83 -10.00 8.46
N ILE A 75 1.24 -11.27 8.53
CA ILE A 75 0.32 -12.41 8.74
C ILE A 75 -0.45 -12.35 10.07
N ASN A 76 0.02 -11.55 11.04
CA ASN A 76 -0.53 -11.49 12.39
C ASN A 76 -1.68 -10.49 12.54
N PHE A 77 -2.06 -9.79 11.47
CA PHE A 77 -3.11 -8.77 11.49
C PHE A 77 -4.43 -9.29 10.91
N ASP A 78 -5.54 -8.76 11.43
CA ASP A 78 -6.87 -8.96 10.88
C ASP A 78 -7.12 -7.96 9.74
N TYR A 79 -7.27 -8.48 8.53
CA TYR A 79 -7.43 -7.66 7.32
C TYR A 79 -8.89 -7.49 6.94
N ILE A 80 -9.21 -6.32 6.37
CA ILE A 80 -10.52 -6.05 5.78
C ILE A 80 -10.64 -6.80 4.44
N GLY A 81 -11.64 -7.69 4.35
CA GLY A 81 -11.97 -8.40 3.13
C GLY A 81 -10.78 -9.21 2.58
N GLU A 82 -10.56 -9.11 1.26
CA GLU A 82 -9.52 -9.87 0.55
C GLU A 82 -8.09 -9.29 0.70
N ASN A 83 -7.89 -8.25 1.53
CA ASN A 83 -6.60 -7.59 1.64
C ASN A 83 -5.49 -8.54 2.12
N LYS A 84 -5.78 -9.49 3.01
CA LYS A 84 -4.78 -10.48 3.43
C LYS A 84 -4.25 -11.28 2.24
N LYS A 85 -5.16 -11.75 1.38
CA LYS A 85 -4.82 -12.53 0.19
C LYS A 85 -3.97 -11.73 -0.79
N ILE A 86 -4.27 -10.45 -0.96
CA ILE A 86 -3.44 -9.53 -1.76
C ILE A 86 -2.01 -9.51 -1.21
N PHE A 87 -1.83 -9.31 0.10
CA PHE A 87 -0.52 -9.34 0.72
C PHE A 87 0.18 -10.69 0.57
N ASP A 88 -0.51 -11.81 0.80
CA ASP A 88 0.05 -13.15 0.62
C ASP A 88 0.60 -13.36 -0.82
N GLU A 89 -0.07 -12.78 -1.82
CA GLU A 89 0.31 -12.88 -3.24
C GLU A 89 1.49 -11.95 -3.62
N ILE A 90 1.58 -10.74 -3.06
CA ILE A 90 2.61 -9.75 -3.43
C ILE A 90 3.83 -9.74 -2.51
N MET A 91 3.75 -10.30 -1.30
CA MET A 91 4.83 -10.28 -0.31
C MET A 91 6.17 -10.87 -0.83
N PRO A 92 6.19 -11.97 -1.60
CA PRO A 92 7.44 -12.46 -2.19
C PRO A 92 8.15 -11.41 -3.06
N GLU A 93 7.38 -10.62 -3.81
CA GLU A 93 7.90 -9.58 -4.68
C GLU A 93 8.35 -8.35 -3.89
N ILE A 94 7.60 -7.95 -2.86
CA ILE A 94 8.03 -6.92 -1.90
C ILE A 94 9.41 -7.27 -1.32
N LYS A 95 9.59 -8.49 -0.82
CA LYS A 95 10.87 -8.95 -0.25
C LYS A 95 12.01 -8.98 -1.28
N ARG A 96 11.72 -9.35 -2.53
CA ARG A 96 12.70 -9.26 -3.62
C ARG A 96 13.17 -7.82 -3.82
N ILE A 97 12.23 -6.89 -3.95
CA ILE A 97 12.51 -5.46 -4.18
C ILE A 97 13.30 -4.86 -3.01
N MET A 98 12.92 -5.20 -1.77
CA MET A 98 13.67 -4.78 -0.57
C MET A 98 15.13 -5.24 -0.63
N LYS A 99 15.36 -6.53 -0.93
CA LYS A 99 16.72 -7.09 -1.05
C LYS A 99 17.54 -6.41 -2.15
N GLU A 100 16.95 -6.14 -3.31
CA GLU A 100 17.64 -5.46 -4.44
C GLU A 100 18.02 -4.01 -4.10
N ASN A 101 17.26 -3.37 -3.19
CA ASN A 101 17.48 -2.00 -2.75
C ASN A 101 18.22 -1.88 -1.40
N ASN A 102 18.69 -3.00 -0.83
CA ASN A 102 19.36 -3.09 0.48
C ASN A 102 18.52 -2.50 1.62
N LEU A 103 17.23 -2.86 1.66
CA LEU A 103 16.27 -2.53 2.72
C LEU A 103 15.96 -3.75 3.59
#